data_AF-A0A3N2RM23-F1
#
_entry.id   AF-A0A3N2RM23-F1
#
_cell.length_a   1.000
_cell.length_b   1.000
_cell.length_c   1.000
_cell.angle_alpha   90.00
_cell.angle_beta   90.00
_cell.angle_gamma   90.00
#
_symmetry.space_group_name_H-M   'P 1'
#
loop_
_entity.id
_entity.type
_entity.pdbx_description
1 polymer ?
#
loop_
_entity_poly.entity_id
_entity_poly.type
_entity_poly.pdbx_seq_one_letter_code
_entity_poly.pdbx_strand_id
1 'polypeptide(L)'
;MDAARLLQLMDAGKEPLRKFLIKHSSDAERAFFLRSAQRLLPPNARADIGVDDFIVVIPAFTVSELTAAFQIGFLIFLPFLIIDLVVSNILLSLGMMMLSPTTVSLPFKLLLFVLIGGWAKLVHGLVLTYGG
;
A
#
# COMPACT_ATOMS: atom_id res chain seq x y z
N MET A 1 15.95 -34.13 -16.26
CA MET A 1 15.87 -32.66 -16.10
C MET A 1 17.18 -32.22 -15.48
N ASP A 2 18.04 -31.54 -16.25
CA ASP A 2 19.38 -31.16 -15.79
C ASP A 2 19.32 -30.03 -14.76
N ALA A 3 20.07 -30.15 -13.66
CA ALA A 3 20.13 -29.16 -12.59
C ALA A 3 20.57 -27.77 -13.10
N ALA A 4 21.44 -27.71 -14.11
CA ALA A 4 21.86 -26.47 -14.76
C ALA A 4 20.70 -25.76 -15.48
N ARG A 5 19.80 -26.53 -16.10
CA ARG A 5 18.61 -25.98 -16.78
C ARG A 5 17.58 -25.46 -15.79
N LEU A 6 17.43 -26.11 -14.64
CA LEU A 6 16.61 -25.63 -13.53
C LEU A 6 17.11 -24.28 -12.97
N LEU A 7 18.42 -24.14 -12.76
CA LEU A 7 19.02 -22.90 -12.27
C LEU A 7 18.86 -21.74 -13.27
N GLN A 8 19.09 -21.98 -14.56
CA GLN A 8 18.85 -20.96 -15.60
C GLN A 8 17.39 -20.53 -15.68
N LEU A 9 16.44 -21.45 -15.53
CA LEU A 9 15.00 -21.13 -15.52
C LEU A 9 14.61 -20.33 -14.27
N MET A 10 15.17 -20.65 -13.11
CA MET A 10 14.99 -19.85 -11.89
C MET A 10 15.58 -18.44 -12.06
N ASP A 11 16.76 -18.32 -12.65
CA ASP A 11 17.42 -17.04 -12.89
C ASP A 11 16.68 -16.18 -13.92
N ALA A 12 16.08 -16.78 -14.93
CA ALA A 12 15.22 -16.06 -15.86
C ALA A 12 13.88 -15.66 -15.23
N GLY A 13 13.33 -16.50 -14.33
CA GLY A 13 12.04 -16.26 -13.67
C GLY A 13 12.08 -15.17 -12.60
N LYS A 14 13.22 -14.94 -11.96
CA LYS A 14 13.38 -13.92 -10.91
C LYS A 14 13.49 -12.49 -11.47
N GLU A 15 13.99 -12.30 -12.69
CA GLU A 15 14.24 -10.96 -13.24
C GLU A 15 12.97 -10.13 -13.51
N PRO A 16 11.86 -10.67 -14.04
CA PRO A 16 10.59 -9.95 -14.13
C PRO A 16 10.08 -9.49 -12.76
N LEU A 17 10.20 -10.36 -11.74
CA LEU A 17 9.82 -10.02 -10.36
C LEU A 17 10.70 -8.91 -9.81
N ARG A 18 12.02 -8.98 -10.02
CA ARG A 18 12.95 -7.92 -9.60
C ARG A 18 12.58 -6.58 -10.21
N LYS A 19 12.32 -6.54 -11.52
CA LYS A 19 11.88 -5.32 -12.23
C LYS A 19 10.58 -4.77 -11.66
N PHE A 20 9.61 -5.63 -11.33
CA PHE A 20 8.37 -5.22 -10.69
C PHE A 20 8.62 -4.59 -9.31
N LEU A 21 9.41 -5.25 -8.45
CA LEU A 21 9.75 -4.72 -7.13
C LEU A 21 10.48 -3.38 -7.19
N ILE A 22 11.39 -3.21 -8.15
CA ILE A 22 12.10 -1.94 -8.39
C ILE A 22 11.11 -0.87 -8.88
N LYS A 23 10.21 -1.21 -9.81
CA LYS A 23 9.23 -0.26 -10.34
C LYS A 23 8.30 0.30 -9.25
N HIS A 24 7.93 -0.52 -8.28
CA HIS A 24 7.00 -0.18 -7.20
C HIS A 24 7.67 0.07 -5.84
N SER A 25 8.99 0.27 -5.81
CA SER A 25 9.70 0.72 -4.61
C SER A 25 10.30 2.10 -4.83
N SER A 26 10.31 2.94 -3.80
CA SER A 26 10.94 4.24 -3.87
C SER A 26 12.47 4.13 -3.79
N ASP A 27 13.17 5.05 -4.45
CA ASP A 27 14.63 5.18 -4.37
C ASP A 27 15.11 5.42 -2.94
N ALA A 28 14.33 6.18 -2.16
CA ALA A 28 14.63 6.50 -0.77
C ALA A 28 14.63 5.24 0.10
N GLU A 29 13.59 4.40 -0.04
CA GLU A 29 13.49 3.13 0.70
C GLU A 29 14.57 2.15 0.28
N ARG A 30 14.82 1.99 -1.03
CA ARG A 30 15.92 1.13 -1.50
C ARG A 30 17.28 1.58 -0.97
N ALA A 31 17.57 2.87 -1.00
CA ALA A 31 18.81 3.41 -0.46
C ALA A 31 18.92 3.22 1.06
N PHE A 32 17.81 3.34 1.79
CA PHE A 32 17.76 3.06 3.23
C PHE A 32 18.08 1.59 3.53
N PHE A 33 17.45 0.65 2.82
CA PHE A 33 17.68 -0.77 3.04
C PHE A 33 19.06 -1.23 2.56
N LEU A 34 19.62 -0.64 1.51
CA LEU A 34 21.01 -0.87 1.10
C LEU A 34 21.99 -0.48 2.20
N ARG A 35 21.86 0.74 2.74
CA ARG A 35 22.72 1.20 3.85
C ARG A 35 22.55 0.32 5.10
N SER A 36 21.34 -0.13 5.37
CA SER A 36 21.04 -1.02 6.49
C SER A 36 21.68 -2.39 6.30
N ALA A 37 21.56 -2.99 5.11
CA ALA A 37 22.20 -4.26 4.77
C ALA A 37 23.72 -4.18 4.90
N GLN A 38 24.33 -3.12 4.35
CA GLN A 38 25.78 -2.88 4.43
C GLN A 38 26.29 -2.74 5.88
N ARG A 39 25.46 -2.27 6.81
CA ARG A 39 25.83 -2.16 8.24
C ARG A 39 25.70 -3.48 8.98
N LEU A 40 24.62 -4.23 8.70
CA LEU A 40 24.24 -5.43 9.44
C LEU A 40 25.01 -6.69 8.99
N LEU A 41 25.44 -6.75 7.72
CA LEU A 41 26.14 -7.91 7.19
C LEU A 41 27.64 -7.89 7.54
N PRO A 42 28.29 -9.06 7.64
CA PRO A 42 29.73 -9.14 7.87
C PRO A 42 30.52 -8.68 6.63
N PRO A 43 31.80 -8.23 6.78
CA PRO A 43 32.54 -7.52 5.73
C PRO A 43 32.65 -8.25 4.39
N ASN A 44 32.74 -9.57 4.43
CA ASN A 44 32.78 -10.50 3.30
C ASN A 44 31.48 -10.56 2.49
N ALA A 45 30.34 -10.20 3.07
CA ALA A 45 29.04 -10.16 2.38
C ALA A 45 28.60 -8.74 1.99
N ARG A 46 29.34 -7.69 2.39
CA ARG A 46 29.00 -6.28 2.09
C ARG A 46 29.33 -5.86 0.67
N ALA A 47 30.38 -6.42 0.08
CA ALA A 47 30.94 -5.96 -1.19
C ALA A 47 30.07 -6.33 -2.41
N ASP A 48 29.26 -7.39 -2.29
CA ASP A 48 28.47 -7.94 -3.39
C ASP A 48 26.99 -7.47 -3.38
N ILE A 49 26.56 -6.65 -2.42
CA ILE A 49 25.15 -6.24 -2.32
C ILE A 49 24.90 -4.94 -3.07
N GLY A 50 24.12 -5.05 -4.14
CA GLY A 50 23.59 -3.94 -4.92
C GLY A 50 22.24 -3.43 -4.43
N VAL A 51 21.85 -2.26 -4.94
CA VAL A 51 20.55 -1.63 -4.67
C VAL A 51 19.36 -2.44 -5.22
N ASP A 52 19.63 -3.27 -6.23
CA ASP A 52 18.64 -4.07 -6.95
C ASP A 52 18.52 -5.50 -6.39
N ASP A 53 19.29 -5.84 -5.35
CA ASP A 53 19.24 -7.17 -4.76
C ASP A 53 17.97 -7.40 -3.96
N PHE A 54 17.47 -8.64 -4.00
CA PHE A 54 16.21 -9.02 -3.33
C PHE A 54 16.20 -8.70 -1.84
N ILE A 55 17.34 -8.78 -1.16
CA ILE A 55 17.47 -8.41 0.26
C ILE A 55 17.20 -6.91 0.51
N VAL A 56 17.36 -6.07 -0.51
CA VAL A 56 17.10 -4.62 -0.47
C VAL A 56 15.72 -4.30 -1.06
N VAL A 57 15.41 -4.82 -2.25
CA VAL A 57 14.18 -4.42 -2.97
C VAL A 57 12.90 -4.97 -2.35
N ILE A 58 12.93 -6.16 -1.72
CA ILE A 58 11.74 -6.74 -1.07
C ILE A 58 11.25 -5.88 0.11
N PRO A 59 12.09 -5.54 1.12
CA PRO A 59 11.64 -4.68 2.20
C PRO A 59 11.34 -3.25 1.75
N ALA A 60 12.10 -2.72 0.77
CA ALA A 60 11.85 -1.38 0.22
C ALA A 60 10.49 -1.28 -0.49
N PHE A 61 10.12 -2.29 -1.28
CA PHE A 61 8.80 -2.41 -1.89
C PHE A 61 7.72 -2.48 -0.82
N THR A 62 7.88 -3.36 0.18
CA THR A 62 6.89 -3.52 1.25
C THR A 62 6.59 -2.20 1.97
N VAL A 63 7.62 -1.41 2.32
CA VAL A 63 7.43 -0.10 2.98
C VAL A 63 6.81 0.93 2.04
N SER A 64 7.20 0.94 0.76
CA SER A 64 6.62 1.84 -0.24
C SER A 64 5.13 1.56 -0.44
N GLU A 65 4.74 0.29 -0.53
CA GLU A 65 3.36 -0.14 -0.68
C GLU A 65 2.51 0.10 0.57
N LEU A 66 3.06 -0.11 1.76
CA LEU A 66 2.37 0.24 3.02
C LEU A 66 2.08 1.74 3.09
N THR A 67 3.04 2.56 2.66
CA THR A 67 2.88 4.02 2.60
C THR A 67 1.77 4.41 1.61
N ALA A 68 1.77 3.84 0.41
CA ALA A 68 0.74 4.06 -0.59
C ALA A 68 -0.63 3.60 -0.10
N ALA A 69 -0.72 2.42 0.51
CA ALA A 69 -1.96 1.87 1.07
C ALA A 69 -2.54 2.79 2.16
N PHE A 70 -1.69 3.36 3.02
CA PHE A 70 -2.14 4.29 4.06
C PHE A 70 -2.68 5.60 3.46
N GLN A 71 -2.02 6.13 2.42
CA GLN A 71 -2.50 7.32 1.71
C GLN A 71 -3.86 7.07 1.05
N ILE A 72 -4.02 5.94 0.36
CA ILE A 72 -5.28 5.52 -0.25
C ILE A 72 -6.37 5.38 0.82
N GLY A 73 -6.08 4.67 1.91
CA GLY A 73 -7.00 4.49 3.03
C GLY A 73 -7.44 5.83 3.65
N PHE A 74 -6.51 6.77 3.83
CA PHE A 74 -6.81 8.10 4.33
C PHE A 74 -7.75 8.88 3.40
N LEU A 75 -7.49 8.87 2.09
CA LEU A 75 -8.34 9.55 1.10
C LEU A 75 -9.75 8.96 1.05
N ILE A 76 -9.88 7.63 1.15
CA ILE A 76 -11.19 6.94 1.21
C ILE A 76 -11.93 7.28 2.49
N PHE A 77 -11.23 7.45 3.61
CA PHE A 77 -11.83 7.74 4.90
C PHE A 77 -12.39 9.17 5.00
N LEU A 78 -11.77 10.13 4.30
CA LEU A 78 -12.09 11.56 4.34
C LEU A 78 -13.58 11.89 4.10
N PRO A 79 -14.26 11.40 3.03
CA PRO A 79 -15.69 11.66 2.84
C PRO A 79 -16.58 11.10 3.96
N PHE A 80 -16.20 9.98 4.58
CA PHE A 80 -16.97 9.40 5.69
C PHE A 80 -16.81 10.20 6.97
N LEU A 81 -15.61 10.74 7.22
CA LEU A 81 -15.35 11.66 8.32
C LEU A 81 -16.21 12.93 8.19
N ILE A 82 -16.33 13.48 6.97
CA ILE A 82 -17.20 14.64 6.71
C ILE A 82 -18.65 14.31 7.07
N ILE A 83 -19.16 13.13 6.69
CA ILE A 83 -20.52 12.70 7.07
C ILE A 83 -20.67 12.66 8.59
N ASP A 84 -19.72 12.07 9.31
CA ASP A 84 -19.77 12.00 10.77
C ASP A 84 -19.83 13.39 11.42
N LEU A 85 -18.99 14.31 10.95
CA LEU A 85 -18.94 15.67 11.46
C LEU A 85 -20.25 16.43 11.19
N VAL A 86 -20.80 16.31 9.98
CA VAL A 86 -22.06 16.97 9.58
C VAL A 86 -23.24 16.40 10.38
N VAL A 87 -23.36 15.08 10.47
CA VAL A 87 -24.45 14.42 11.23
C VAL A 87 -24.37 14.79 12.71
N SER A 88 -23.17 14.78 13.29
CA SER A 88 -22.98 15.19 14.69
C SER A 88 -23.44 16.63 14.94
N ASN A 89 -23.04 17.56 14.09
CA ASN A 89 -23.44 18.97 14.22
C ASN A 89 -24.95 19.17 14.08
N ILE A 90 -25.60 18.43 13.17
CA ILE A 90 -27.07 18.48 13.00
C ILE A 90 -27.78 17.94 14.24
N LEU A 91 -27.36 16.78 14.77
CA LEU A 91 -27.98 16.20 15.98
C LEU A 91 -27.82 17.10 17.20
N LEU A 92 -26.64 17.71 17.37
CA LEU A 92 -26.38 18.69 18.43
C LEU A 92 -27.28 19.92 18.28
N SER A 93 -27.45 20.43 17.05
CA SER A 93 -28.35 21.57 16.77
C SER A 93 -29.82 21.23 17.03
N LEU A 94 -30.22 19.97 16.89
CA LEU A 94 -31.58 19.51 17.18
C LEU A 94 -31.80 19.18 18.67
N GLY A 95 -30.77 19.32 19.51
CA GLY A 95 -30.83 18.97 20.93
C GLY A 95 -30.87 17.46 21.22
N MET A 96 -30.61 16.62 20.21
CA MET A 96 -30.69 15.16 20.33
C MET A 96 -29.37 14.55 20.83
N MET A 97 -29.01 14.86 22.08
CA MET A 97 -27.77 14.38 22.71
C MET A 97 -27.78 12.88 23.06
N MET A 98 -28.96 12.26 23.14
CA MET A 98 -29.10 10.84 23.50
C MET A 98 -28.93 9.89 22.30
N LEU A 99 -29.02 10.40 21.08
CA LEU A 99 -28.80 9.60 19.88
C LEU A 99 -27.31 9.66 19.52
N SER A 100 -26.70 8.48 19.38
CA SER A 100 -25.32 8.37 18.91
C SER A 100 -25.22 8.86 17.46
N PRO A 101 -24.40 9.88 17.16
CA PRO A 101 -24.19 10.34 15.79
C PRO A 101 -23.70 9.23 14.85
N THR A 102 -22.91 8.30 15.37
CA THR A 102 -22.39 7.15 14.61
C THR A 102 -23.50 6.22 14.12
N THR A 103 -24.53 5.99 14.95
CA THR A 103 -25.67 5.14 14.56
C THR A 103 -26.48 5.79 13.45
N VAL A 104 -26.62 7.12 13.49
CA VAL A 104 -27.33 7.89 12.47
C VAL A 104 -26.49 8.00 11.19
N SER A 105 -25.17 8.18 11.29
CA SER A 105 -24.28 8.38 10.13
C SER A 105 -24.02 7.10 9.33
N LEU A 106 -24.04 5.92 9.97
CA LEU A 106 -23.77 4.63 9.34
C LEU A 106 -24.61 4.37 8.06
N PRO A 107 -25.96 4.47 8.06
CA PRO A 107 -26.76 4.27 6.86
C PRO A 107 -26.41 5.25 5.74
N PHE A 108 -26.10 6.52 6.06
CA PHE A 108 -25.69 7.50 5.06
C PHE A 108 -24.34 7.16 4.42
N LYS A 109 -23.38 6.67 5.20
CA LYS A 109 -22.08 6.21 4.68
C LYS A 109 -22.24 5.04 3.72
N LEU A 110 -23.03 4.04 4.12
CA LEU A 110 -23.32 2.87 3.29
C LEU A 110 -24.03 3.28 2.00
N LEU A 111 -25.03 4.15 2.10
CA LEU A 111 -25.75 4.68 0.95
C LEU A 111 -24.81 5.43 0.01
N LEU A 112 -23.98 6.35 0.52
CA LEU A 112 -23.00 7.08 -0.29
C LEU A 112 -22.08 6.11 -1.02
N PHE A 113 -21.52 5.12 -0.30
CA PHE A 113 -20.56 4.18 -0.87
C PHE A 113 -21.17 3.31 -1.98
N VAL A 114 -22.41 2.86 -1.80
CA VAL A 114 -23.15 2.10 -2.83
C VAL A 114 -23.52 2.99 -4.02
N LEU A 115 -24.04 4.20 -3.77
CA LEU A 115 -24.47 5.14 -4.82
C LEU A 115 -23.33 5.52 -5.77
N ILE A 116 -22.12 5.68 -5.25
CA ILE A 116 -20.96 6.02 -6.10
C ILE A 116 -20.31 4.80 -6.77
N GLY A 117 -20.82 3.59 -6.53
CA GLY A 117 -20.20 2.34 -7.00
C GLY A 117 -18.83 2.12 -6.37
N GLY A 118 -18.69 2.35 -5.06
CA GLY A 118 -17.41 2.42 -4.35
C GLY A 118 -16.50 1.20 -4.59
N TRP A 119 -17.04 -0.02 -4.52
CA TRP A 119 -16.28 -1.25 -4.77
C TRP A 119 -15.60 -1.29 -6.14
N ALA A 120 -16.34 -0.97 -7.21
CA ALA A 120 -15.79 -0.98 -8.57
C ALA A 120 -14.69 0.07 -8.73
N LYS A 121 -14.90 1.28 -8.21
CA LYS A 121 -13.90 2.36 -8.26
C LYS A 121 -12.62 2.00 -7.51
N LEU A 122 -12.74 1.41 -6.33
CA LEU A 122 -11.58 0.99 -5.54
C LEU A 122 -10.79 -0.10 -6.26
N VAL A 123 -11.45 -1.17 -6.70
CA VAL A 123 -10.78 -2.28 -7.37
C VAL A 123 -10.14 -1.84 -8.68
N HIS A 124 -10.86 -1.07 -9.52
CA HIS A 124 -10.30 -0.56 -10.76
C HIS A 124 -9.11 0.39 -10.50
N GLY A 125 -9.22 1.27 -9.51
CA GLY A 125 -8.12 2.18 -9.12
C GLY A 125 -6.87 1.40 -8.72
N LEU A 126 -7.01 0.37 -7.90
CA LEU A 126 -5.90 -0.49 -7.46
C LEU A 126 -5.25 -1.23 -8.64
N VAL A 127 -6.04 -1.77 -9.56
CA VAL A 127 -5.50 -2.45 -10.75
C VAL A 127 -4.73 -1.47 -11.64
N LEU A 128 -5.25 -0.26 -11.82
CA LEU A 128 -4.59 0.76 -12.63
C LEU A 128 -3.25 1.22 -12.04
N THR A 129 -3.08 1.23 -10.71
CA THR A 129 -1.80 1.55 -10.07
C THR A 129 -0.67 0.55 -10.35
N TYR A 130 -0.98 -0.70 -10.74
CA TYR A 130 0.03 -1.69 -11.11
C TYR A 130 0.06 -2.01 -12.62
N GLY A 131 -0.94 -1.57 -13.38
CA GLY A 131 -1.06 -1.82 -14.81
C GLY A 131 -0.26 -0.89 -15.71
N GLY A 132 0.21 0.25 -15.18
CA GLY A 132 1.10 1.20 -15.86
C GLY A 132 2.55 0.88 -15.59
#